data_AF-W6JTS8-F1
#
_entry.id   AF-W6JTS8-F1
#
_cell.length_a   1.000
_cell.length_b   1.000
_cell.length_c   1.000
_cell.angle_alpha   90.00
_cell.angle_beta   90.00
_cell.angle_gamma   90.00
#
_symmetry.space_group_name_H-M   'P 1'
#
loop_
_entity.id
_entity.type
_entity.pdbx_description
1 polymer ?
#
loop_
_entity_poly.entity_id
_entity_poly.type
_entity_poly.pdbx_seq_one_letter_code
_entity_poly.pdbx_strand_id
1 'polypeptide(L)'
;MSTDQTTFDPAVQDQLHTELSYADLPGFDTELLLAQGHRAARRRTMSRVAGATAAVVALAIGGYAVAGNLGLGNGSTPPATGTSTKVDATPVTAKLEPATSLAENGQTIDPGRYGRLAVTWDPAPKTAGSDLTYSTYAEDGTLTTIGGSSTQGLAPNAVSWGTSGPDSHVIVGVLPRSAQRFSVVLPQDPQGGHSSTSAQSALPGSPWQAFGVFFADGGDVDRIVDILWQDTSGRIFDKDGSEVPSVSLGDKAGSRVYLAQRAGVMGIFTADGDHTSSWLDDTDGAARLHPVLDIGRGSAATMDGFFAMLVPAGSSKPQLTPGAKVLGADDPTITPIPGSGQAVLWAHYTATGTSSAPSFTTISWVGPDGTPARVTKY
;
A
#
# COMPACT_ATOMS: atom_id res chain seq x y z
N MET A 1 -4.72 39.34 15.75
CA MET A 1 -5.20 39.38 14.35
C MET A 1 -5.41 37.94 13.92
N SER A 2 -6.67 37.49 13.97
CA SER A 2 -7.09 36.16 13.52
C SER A 2 -7.24 36.21 11.99
N THR A 3 -6.64 35.25 11.28
CA THR A 3 -6.95 35.02 9.86
C THR A 3 -7.69 33.70 9.78
N ASP A 4 -9.03 33.81 9.70
CA ASP A 4 -9.91 32.72 9.29
C ASP A 4 -9.48 32.26 7.89
N GLN A 5 -9.13 30.98 7.75
CA GLN A 5 -8.80 30.34 6.47
C GLN A 5 -9.74 29.16 6.17
N THR A 6 -11.04 29.33 6.41
CA THR A 6 -12.06 28.29 6.19
C THR A 6 -13.09 28.62 5.11
N THR A 7 -12.91 29.66 4.31
CA THR A 7 -13.87 29.99 3.25
C THR A 7 -13.23 29.87 1.87
N PHE A 8 -13.80 28.98 1.05
CA PHE A 8 -13.55 28.92 -0.39
C PHE A 8 -13.85 30.28 -1.03
N ASP A 9 -13.16 30.59 -2.13
CA ASP A 9 -13.43 31.79 -2.93
C ASP A 9 -14.90 31.82 -3.36
N PRO A 10 -15.69 32.86 -3.00
CA PRO A 10 -17.10 32.96 -3.33
C PRO A 10 -17.38 32.82 -4.84
N ALA A 11 -16.44 33.25 -5.69
CA ALA A 11 -16.60 33.15 -7.13
C ALA A 11 -16.52 31.69 -7.62
N VAL A 12 -15.70 30.86 -6.96
CA VAL A 12 -15.57 29.43 -7.25
C VAL A 12 -16.81 28.68 -6.74
N GLN A 13 -17.37 29.10 -5.61
CA GLN A 13 -18.57 28.53 -5.05
C GLN A 13 -19.80 28.80 -5.93
N ASP A 14 -19.98 30.02 -6.44
CA ASP A 14 -21.07 30.37 -7.36
C ASP A 14 -20.94 29.64 -8.71
N GLN A 15 -19.71 29.45 -9.21
CA GLN A 15 -19.47 28.73 -10.45
C GLN A 15 -19.79 27.23 -10.29
N LEU A 16 -19.38 26.60 -9.18
CA LEU A 16 -19.74 25.22 -8.84
C LEU A 16 -21.24 25.05 -8.64
N HIS A 17 -21.91 25.99 -7.97
CA HIS A 17 -23.35 25.91 -7.73
C HIS A 17 -24.15 26.06 -9.03
N THR A 18 -23.67 26.91 -9.95
CA THR A 18 -24.25 27.08 -11.27
C THR A 18 -24.05 25.81 -12.10
N GLU A 19 -22.83 25.27 -12.19
CA GLU A 19 -22.55 24.08 -12.99
C GLU A 19 -23.19 22.79 -12.45
N LEU A 20 -23.31 22.64 -11.12
CA LEU A 20 -24.02 21.53 -10.49
C LEU A 20 -25.55 21.64 -10.65
N SER A 21 -26.11 22.84 -10.80
CA SER A 21 -27.55 23.02 -11.05
C SER A 21 -27.98 22.68 -12.49
N TYR A 22 -27.04 22.65 -13.43
CA TYR A 22 -27.27 22.26 -14.83
C TYR A 22 -27.01 20.78 -15.10
N ALA A 23 -26.32 20.09 -14.18
CA ALA A 23 -26.01 18.68 -14.30
C ALA A 23 -27.12 17.86 -13.63
N ASP A 24 -28.00 17.28 -14.45
CA ASP A 24 -29.04 16.34 -14.00
C ASP A 24 -28.36 15.02 -13.60
N LEU A 25 -27.74 15.02 -12.43
CA LEU A 25 -26.93 13.94 -11.88
C LEU A 25 -27.71 13.26 -10.74
N PRO A 26 -27.93 11.93 -10.81
CA PRO A 26 -28.57 11.21 -9.72
C PRO A 26 -27.76 11.30 -8.43
N GLY A 27 -28.46 11.44 -7.31
CA GLY A 27 -27.96 11.87 -6.00
C GLY A 27 -26.61 11.29 -5.59
N PHE A 28 -25.59 12.14 -5.62
CA PHE A 28 -24.25 11.89 -5.08
C PHE A 28 -24.19 12.41 -3.65
N ASP A 29 -23.59 11.63 -2.76
CA ASP A 29 -23.44 11.99 -1.35
C ASP A 29 -22.32 13.05 -1.20
N THR A 30 -22.74 14.29 -0.99
CA THR A 30 -21.88 15.45 -0.84
C THR A 30 -20.96 15.35 0.38
N GLU A 31 -21.36 14.63 1.45
CA GLU A 31 -20.52 14.45 2.63
C GLU A 31 -19.33 13.53 2.35
N LEU A 32 -19.55 12.48 1.57
CA LEU A 32 -18.51 11.52 1.17
C LEU A 32 -17.46 12.19 0.25
N LEU A 33 -17.92 13.07 -0.63
CA LEU A 33 -17.07 13.88 -1.52
C LEU A 33 -16.24 14.91 -0.73
N LEU A 34 -16.85 15.57 0.26
CA LEU A 34 -16.16 16.53 1.14
C LEU A 34 -15.14 15.83 2.05
N ALA A 35 -15.45 14.64 2.57
CA ALA A 35 -14.54 13.83 3.37
C ALA A 35 -13.32 13.33 2.58
N GLN A 36 -13.49 13.00 1.30
CA GLN A 36 -12.38 12.69 0.39
C GLN A 36 -11.58 13.96 0.03
N GLY A 37 -12.26 15.09 -0.18
CA GLY A 37 -11.65 16.40 -0.44
C GLY A 37 -10.75 16.91 0.70
N HIS A 38 -11.18 16.74 1.95
CA HIS A 38 -10.39 17.11 3.13
C HIS A 38 -9.12 16.26 3.28
N ARG A 39 -9.16 14.96 2.90
CA ARG A 39 -7.99 14.08 2.86
C ARG A 39 -6.99 14.47 1.77
N ALA A 40 -7.47 14.89 0.60
CA ALA A 40 -6.63 15.40 -0.49
C ALA A 40 -6.01 16.77 -0.19
N ALA A 41 -6.73 17.65 0.51
CA ALA A 41 -6.24 18.97 0.89
C ALA A 41 -5.08 18.91 1.90
N ARG A 42 -5.14 18.01 2.91
CA ARG A 42 -4.04 17.79 3.87
C ARG A 42 -2.75 17.31 3.20
N ARG A 43 -2.84 16.50 2.14
CA ARG A 43 -1.66 16.06 1.36
C ARG A 43 -0.96 17.21 0.63
N ARG A 44 -1.72 18.22 0.15
CA ARG A 44 -1.17 19.37 -0.60
C ARG A 44 -0.43 20.38 0.27
N THR A 45 -0.81 20.52 1.54
CA THR A 45 -0.16 21.49 2.45
C THR A 45 1.24 21.06 2.88
N MET A 46 1.54 19.75 2.93
CA MET A 46 2.87 19.26 3.28
C MET A 46 3.87 19.25 2.12
N SER A 47 3.38 19.12 0.87
CA SER A 47 4.23 19.22 -0.33
C SER A 47 4.72 20.63 -0.67
N ARG A 48 4.25 21.68 0.03
CA ARG A 48 4.66 23.07 -0.22
C ARG A 48 5.89 23.55 0.58
N VAL A 49 6.43 22.72 1.48
CA VAL A 49 7.63 23.07 2.28
C VAL A 49 8.93 22.47 1.70
N ALA A 50 8.85 21.58 0.70
CA ALA A 50 10.03 21.01 0.06
C ALA A 50 10.08 21.33 -1.45
N GLY A 51 10.67 22.48 -1.78
CA GLY A 51 11.38 22.71 -3.06
C GLY A 51 10.55 23.03 -4.30
N ALA A 52 10.60 24.28 -4.74
CA ALA A 52 10.04 24.79 -6.00
C ALA A 52 10.96 24.51 -7.21
N THR A 53 10.35 24.33 -8.41
CA THR A 53 10.79 24.52 -9.84
C THR A 53 10.43 23.31 -10.72
N ALA A 54 9.97 23.36 -11.97
CA ALA A 54 9.45 24.38 -12.90
C ALA A 54 8.61 23.65 -13.98
N ALA A 55 7.63 24.32 -14.60
CA ALA A 55 6.71 23.77 -15.61
C ALA A 55 7.28 23.79 -17.03
N VAL A 56 7.01 22.75 -17.86
CA VAL A 56 7.09 22.80 -19.34
C VAL A 56 6.03 21.89 -19.97
N VAL A 57 5.30 22.42 -20.96
CA VAL A 57 4.22 21.79 -21.75
C VAL A 57 4.78 21.22 -23.06
N ALA A 58 4.37 20.00 -23.46
CA ALA A 58 4.37 19.57 -24.87
C ALA A 58 3.34 18.46 -25.15
N LEU A 59 2.51 18.70 -26.17
CA LEU A 59 1.48 17.82 -26.72
C LEU A 59 2.08 16.74 -27.64
N ALA A 60 1.59 15.50 -27.54
CA ALA A 60 1.50 14.57 -28.67
C ALA A 60 0.32 13.60 -28.48
N ILE A 61 -0.67 13.74 -29.35
CA ILE A 61 -1.92 12.99 -29.46
C ILE A 61 -1.68 11.75 -30.32
N GLY A 62 -2.25 10.58 -29.96
CA GLY A 62 -2.64 9.59 -30.98
C GLY A 62 -2.80 8.11 -30.57
N GLY A 63 -4.06 7.69 -30.36
CA GLY A 63 -4.59 6.32 -30.60
C GLY A 63 -5.14 5.62 -29.35
N TYR A 64 -6.43 5.34 -29.13
CA TYR A 64 -7.68 5.44 -29.89
C TYR A 64 -8.80 5.81 -28.89
N ALA A 65 -9.68 6.74 -29.26
CA ALA A 65 -10.85 7.11 -28.45
C ALA A 65 -12.12 6.44 -28.98
N VAL A 66 -12.97 5.95 -28.07
CA VAL A 66 -14.41 6.20 -28.14
C VAL A 66 -14.76 6.97 -26.86
N ALA A 67 -15.21 8.21 -27.06
CA ALA A 67 -15.33 9.25 -26.05
C ALA A 67 -16.76 9.39 -25.49
N GLY A 68 -16.83 9.85 -24.25
CA GLY A 68 -17.99 10.54 -23.65
C GLY A 68 -17.48 11.38 -22.46
N ASN A 69 -17.18 12.66 -22.73
CA ASN A 69 -16.42 13.61 -21.91
C ASN A 69 -17.16 14.18 -20.68
N LEU A 70 -16.37 14.49 -19.62
CA LEU A 70 -16.23 15.76 -18.86
C LEU A 70 -15.52 15.41 -17.52
N GLY A 71 -14.32 15.84 -17.12
CA GLY A 71 -13.35 16.77 -17.65
C GLY A 71 -12.74 17.65 -16.54
N LEU A 72 -11.88 17.13 -15.64
CA LEU A 72 -10.94 17.91 -14.80
C LEU A 72 -9.71 17.05 -14.42
N GLY A 73 -8.74 16.93 -15.33
CA GLY A 73 -7.49 16.20 -15.13
C GLY A 73 -6.30 17.14 -14.88
N ASN A 74 -5.57 16.92 -13.79
CA ASN A 74 -4.20 17.42 -13.62
C ASN A 74 -3.24 16.38 -14.20
N GLY A 75 -2.97 16.50 -15.50
CA GLY A 75 -2.02 15.65 -16.22
C GLY A 75 -0.58 15.90 -15.80
N SER A 76 0.13 14.82 -15.50
CA SER A 76 1.58 14.74 -15.34
C SER A 76 2.27 15.12 -16.65
N THR A 77 3.14 16.13 -16.61
CA THR A 77 4.08 16.44 -17.70
C THR A 77 5.19 15.38 -17.76
N PRO A 78 5.55 14.84 -18.94
CA PRO A 78 6.60 13.83 -19.08
C PRO A 78 8.01 14.40 -18.88
N PRO A 79 8.98 13.68 -18.26
CA PRO A 79 10.37 14.13 -18.17
C PRO A 79 11.11 13.99 -19.51
N ALA A 80 12.12 14.84 -19.70
CA ALA A 80 12.94 14.97 -20.90
C ALA A 80 13.62 13.67 -21.36
N THR A 81 13.76 13.53 -22.67
CA THR A 81 14.44 12.46 -23.40
C THR A 81 15.91 12.35 -23.00
N GLY A 82 16.24 11.28 -22.27
CA GLY A 82 17.60 10.76 -22.17
C GLY A 82 18.02 10.12 -23.49
N THR A 83 19.27 10.31 -23.89
CA THR A 83 19.88 9.65 -25.06
C THR A 83 19.84 8.14 -24.90
N SER A 84 19.01 7.47 -25.73
CA SER A 84 18.97 6.01 -25.86
C SER A 84 20.31 5.50 -26.39
N THR A 85 21.13 4.92 -25.52
CA THR A 85 22.18 4.00 -25.95
C THR A 85 21.51 2.68 -26.28
N LYS A 86 21.63 2.26 -27.54
CA LYS A 86 21.05 1.01 -28.05
C LYS A 86 21.72 -0.16 -27.32
N VAL A 87 21.01 -0.78 -26.37
CA VAL A 87 21.43 -2.05 -25.79
C VAL A 87 20.80 -3.15 -26.64
N ASP A 88 21.63 -3.97 -27.31
CA ASP A 88 21.18 -5.20 -27.99
C ASP A 88 20.80 -6.24 -26.92
N ALA A 89 19.71 -6.00 -26.19
CA ALA A 89 19.18 -6.93 -25.22
C ALA A 89 17.85 -7.49 -25.74
N THR A 90 17.75 -8.82 -25.72
CA THR A 90 16.56 -9.54 -26.17
C THR A 90 15.44 -9.39 -25.14
N PRO A 91 14.16 -9.30 -25.55
CA PRO A 91 13.05 -9.34 -24.61
C PRO A 91 13.10 -10.60 -23.74
N VAL A 92 12.78 -10.45 -22.46
CA VAL A 92 12.80 -11.55 -21.48
C VAL A 92 11.44 -11.70 -20.84
N THR A 93 10.96 -12.94 -20.74
CA THR A 93 9.65 -13.27 -20.18
C THR A 93 9.80 -14.09 -18.90
N ALA A 94 9.10 -13.70 -17.85
CA ALA A 94 8.92 -14.47 -16.64
C ALA A 94 7.48 -14.97 -16.55
N LYS A 95 7.30 -16.28 -16.30
CA LYS A 95 6.00 -16.86 -15.97
C LYS A 95 5.90 -16.94 -14.45
N LEU A 96 4.83 -16.39 -13.90
CA LEU A 96 4.55 -16.46 -12.47
C LEU A 96 4.01 -17.84 -12.11
N GLU A 97 4.26 -18.24 -10.86
CA GLU A 97 3.61 -19.41 -10.28
C GLU A 97 2.09 -19.27 -10.37
N PRO A 98 1.36 -20.30 -10.82
CA PRO A 98 -0.09 -20.22 -10.93
C PRO A 98 -0.73 -20.03 -9.56
N ALA A 99 -1.72 -19.14 -9.50
CA ALA A 99 -2.63 -19.12 -8.35
C ALA A 99 -3.54 -20.36 -8.46
N THR A 100 -3.46 -21.27 -7.49
CA THR A 100 -4.26 -22.50 -7.49
C THR A 100 -5.60 -22.33 -6.76
N SER A 101 -5.72 -21.34 -5.88
CA SER A 101 -6.94 -21.04 -5.12
C SER A 101 -6.82 -19.71 -4.39
N LEU A 102 -7.88 -18.90 -4.45
CA LEU A 102 -8.10 -17.78 -3.52
C LEU A 102 -9.11 -18.21 -2.46
N ALA A 103 -9.03 -17.67 -1.24
CA ALA A 103 -9.97 -18.00 -0.17
C ALA A 103 -10.67 -16.74 0.34
N GLU A 104 -12.00 -16.67 0.21
CA GLU A 104 -12.81 -15.56 0.73
C GLU A 104 -13.92 -16.13 1.60
N ASN A 105 -14.05 -15.66 2.85
CA ASN A 105 -15.10 -16.13 3.78
C ASN A 105 -15.18 -17.67 3.90
N GLY A 106 -14.04 -18.36 3.75
CA GLY A 106 -13.96 -19.83 3.79
C GLY A 106 -14.34 -20.54 2.49
N GLN A 107 -14.64 -19.81 1.41
CA GLN A 107 -14.88 -20.36 0.06
C GLN A 107 -13.64 -20.24 -0.82
N THR A 108 -13.37 -21.30 -1.60
CA THR A 108 -12.32 -21.29 -2.62
C THR A 108 -12.85 -20.66 -3.91
N ILE A 109 -12.17 -19.62 -4.39
CA ILE A 109 -12.43 -18.97 -5.67
C ILE A 109 -11.37 -19.45 -6.67
N ASP A 110 -11.85 -19.92 -7.83
CA ASP A 110 -10.99 -20.23 -8.98
C ASP A 110 -10.56 -18.91 -9.64
N PRO A 111 -9.25 -18.58 -9.71
CA PRO A 111 -8.77 -17.39 -10.39
C PRO A 111 -9.00 -17.41 -11.92
N GLY A 112 -9.47 -18.53 -12.47
CA GLY A 112 -9.96 -18.66 -13.84
C GLY A 112 -8.89 -18.30 -14.87
N ARG A 113 -9.27 -17.52 -15.90
CA ARG A 113 -8.36 -17.11 -16.97
C ARG A 113 -7.14 -16.33 -16.48
N TYR A 114 -7.20 -15.77 -15.28
CA TYR A 114 -6.12 -14.98 -14.70
C TYR A 114 -5.20 -15.79 -13.80
N GLY A 115 -5.48 -17.07 -13.53
CA GLY A 115 -4.65 -17.90 -12.64
C GLY A 115 -3.21 -18.14 -13.12
N ARG A 116 -2.87 -17.75 -14.36
CA ARG A 116 -1.54 -17.92 -14.96
C ARG A 116 -1.09 -16.64 -15.63
N LEU A 117 -0.14 -15.95 -15.01
CA LEU A 117 0.34 -14.64 -15.44
C LEU A 117 1.78 -14.69 -15.91
N ALA A 118 2.13 -13.86 -16.88
CA ALA A 118 3.48 -13.65 -17.37
C ALA A 118 3.76 -12.17 -17.59
N VAL A 119 5.02 -11.79 -17.40
CA VAL A 119 5.52 -10.45 -17.66
C VAL A 119 6.68 -10.56 -18.64
N THR A 120 6.62 -9.78 -19.71
CA THR A 120 7.73 -9.62 -20.65
C THR A 120 8.31 -8.22 -20.51
N TRP A 121 9.62 -8.14 -20.31
CA TRP A 121 10.36 -6.89 -20.34
C TRP A 121 11.20 -6.80 -21.63
N ASP A 122 10.98 -5.74 -22.40
CA ASP A 122 11.75 -5.40 -23.60
C ASP A 122 12.64 -4.18 -23.31
N PRO A 123 13.97 -4.36 -23.13
CA PRO A 123 14.89 -3.25 -22.87
C PRO A 123 15.02 -2.25 -24.03
N ALA A 124 14.60 -2.62 -25.24
CA ALA A 124 14.68 -1.80 -26.43
C ALA A 124 13.35 -1.83 -27.20
N PRO A 125 12.25 -1.35 -26.59
CA PRO A 125 10.92 -1.49 -27.18
C PRO A 125 10.82 -0.63 -28.45
N LYS A 126 10.09 -1.13 -29.45
CA LYS A 126 9.84 -0.39 -30.70
C LYS A 126 9.08 0.92 -30.47
N THR A 127 8.27 0.97 -29.43
CA THR A 127 7.49 2.14 -29.02
C THR A 127 7.95 2.57 -27.62
N ALA A 128 8.29 3.84 -27.45
CA ALA A 128 8.63 4.38 -26.14
C ALA A 128 7.46 4.18 -25.16
N GLY A 129 7.76 3.85 -23.92
CA GLY A 129 6.76 3.58 -22.89
C GLY A 129 6.02 2.24 -23.00
N SER A 130 6.55 1.26 -23.73
CA SER A 130 5.95 -0.08 -23.90
C SER A 130 6.90 -1.23 -23.59
N ASP A 131 7.90 -0.98 -22.73
CA ASP A 131 8.90 -1.99 -22.34
C ASP A 131 8.35 -3.08 -21.42
N LEU A 132 7.11 -2.98 -20.92
CA LEU A 132 6.45 -4.07 -20.18
C LEU A 132 5.18 -4.53 -20.88
N THR A 133 5.10 -5.84 -21.12
CA THR A 133 3.89 -6.51 -21.58
C THR A 133 3.41 -7.51 -20.53
N TYR A 134 2.14 -7.40 -20.14
CA TYR A 134 1.47 -8.33 -19.24
C TYR A 134 0.64 -9.31 -20.05
N SER A 135 0.71 -10.59 -19.71
CA SER A 135 0.00 -11.64 -20.43
C SER A 135 -0.54 -12.70 -19.49
N THR A 136 -1.60 -13.38 -19.91
CA THR A 136 -1.90 -14.72 -19.41
C THR A 136 -1.16 -15.76 -20.25
N TYR A 137 -0.98 -16.97 -19.73
CA TYR A 137 -0.41 -18.07 -20.51
C TYR A 137 -1.21 -19.36 -20.40
N ALA A 138 -1.39 -20.04 -21.54
CA ALA A 138 -2.04 -21.35 -21.63
C ALA A 138 -1.06 -22.50 -21.28
N GLU A 139 -1.56 -23.74 -21.18
CA GLU A 139 -0.75 -24.93 -20.88
C GLU A 139 0.36 -25.19 -21.90
N ASP A 140 0.08 -24.91 -23.17
CA ASP A 140 1.06 -24.98 -24.26
C ASP A 140 2.10 -23.84 -24.22
N GLY A 141 1.95 -22.89 -23.29
CA GLY A 141 2.81 -21.74 -23.13
C GLY A 141 2.46 -20.54 -24.00
N THR A 142 1.38 -20.60 -24.79
CA THR A 142 0.91 -19.48 -25.61
C THR A 142 0.56 -18.29 -24.73
N LEU A 143 1.07 -17.11 -25.08
CA LEU A 143 0.83 -15.86 -24.35
C LEU A 143 -0.35 -15.09 -24.96
N THR A 144 -1.25 -14.59 -24.11
CA THR A 144 -2.31 -13.65 -24.50
C THR A 144 -2.13 -12.35 -23.75
N THR A 145 -1.89 -11.26 -24.46
CA THR A 145 -1.68 -9.94 -23.85
C THR A 145 -2.95 -9.45 -23.14
N ILE A 146 -2.79 -9.01 -21.90
CA ILE A 146 -3.86 -8.43 -21.06
C ILE A 146 -3.61 -6.97 -20.70
N GLY A 147 -2.41 -6.46 -20.95
CA GLY A 147 -2.04 -5.08 -20.66
C GLY A 147 -0.54 -4.85 -20.78
N GLY A 148 -0.09 -3.69 -20.30
CA GLY A 148 1.32 -3.33 -20.28
C GLY A 148 1.53 -2.04 -19.50
N SER A 149 2.79 -1.73 -19.23
CA SER A 149 3.20 -0.44 -18.68
C SER A 149 4.64 -0.13 -19.12
N SER A 150 5.31 0.78 -18.41
CA SER A 150 6.66 1.22 -18.72
C SER A 150 7.54 1.20 -17.48
N THR A 151 8.82 0.86 -17.64
CA THR A 151 9.87 1.15 -16.66
C THR A 151 10.73 2.36 -17.06
N GLN A 152 10.52 2.91 -18.25
CA GLN A 152 11.24 4.10 -18.71
C GLN A 152 10.93 5.30 -17.81
N GLY A 153 11.99 5.94 -17.29
CA GLY A 153 11.88 7.10 -16.41
C GLY A 153 11.54 6.76 -14.96
N LEU A 154 11.39 5.48 -14.60
CA LEU A 154 11.22 5.08 -13.21
C LEU A 154 12.53 5.17 -12.43
N ALA A 155 12.43 5.53 -11.15
CA ALA A 155 13.56 5.36 -10.24
C ALA A 155 13.95 3.87 -10.16
N PRO A 156 15.23 3.52 -9.94
CA PRO A 156 15.69 2.13 -9.87
C PRO A 156 14.95 1.27 -8.83
N ASN A 157 14.38 1.92 -7.82
CA ASN A 157 13.66 1.31 -6.71
C ASN A 157 12.12 1.41 -6.85
N ALA A 158 11.62 2.02 -7.92
CA ALA A 158 10.19 2.17 -8.13
C ALA A 158 9.55 0.90 -8.66
N VAL A 159 8.22 0.82 -8.51
CA VAL A 159 7.38 -0.28 -8.96
C VAL A 159 6.61 0.17 -10.19
N SER A 160 6.47 -0.70 -11.18
CA SER A 160 5.55 -0.49 -12.31
C SER A 160 4.51 -1.58 -12.28
N TRP A 161 3.22 -1.24 -12.42
CA TRP A 161 2.15 -2.23 -12.47
C TRP A 161 1.00 -1.72 -13.34
N GLY A 162 0.14 -2.65 -13.72
CA GLY A 162 -1.12 -2.37 -14.40
C GLY A 162 -2.19 -3.38 -14.03
N THR A 163 -3.40 -3.10 -14.49
CA THR A 163 -4.58 -3.95 -14.35
C THR A 163 -5.00 -4.46 -15.72
N SER A 164 -5.81 -5.52 -15.76
CA SER A 164 -6.39 -6.02 -17.02
C SER A 164 -7.68 -5.28 -17.44
N GLY A 165 -8.02 -4.17 -16.76
CA GLY A 165 -9.25 -3.40 -16.96
C GLY A 165 -10.17 -3.37 -15.73
N PRO A 166 -11.38 -2.82 -15.87
CA PRO A 166 -12.42 -2.86 -14.83
C PRO A 166 -12.76 -4.30 -14.42
N ASP A 167 -13.10 -4.53 -13.16
CA ASP A 167 -13.40 -5.85 -12.58
C ASP A 167 -12.24 -6.86 -12.68
N SER A 168 -11.00 -6.36 -12.85
CA SER A 168 -9.81 -7.20 -12.84
C SER A 168 -9.58 -7.73 -11.44
N HIS A 169 -9.53 -9.05 -11.28
CA HIS A 169 -9.12 -9.71 -10.03
C HIS A 169 -7.60 -9.75 -9.85
N VAL A 170 -6.85 -9.08 -10.72
CA VAL A 170 -5.38 -9.12 -10.71
C VAL A 170 -4.73 -7.77 -10.96
N ILE A 171 -3.59 -7.57 -10.31
CA ILE A 171 -2.55 -6.64 -10.77
C ILE A 171 -1.33 -7.43 -11.20
N VAL A 172 -0.63 -6.90 -12.19
CA VAL A 172 0.62 -7.49 -12.70
C VAL A 172 1.63 -6.38 -12.88
N GLY A 173 2.88 -6.65 -12.56
CA GLY A 173 3.90 -5.63 -12.65
C GLY A 173 5.32 -6.15 -12.49
N VAL A 174 6.21 -5.19 -12.25
CA VAL A 174 7.59 -5.44 -11.87
C VAL A 174 7.98 -4.70 -10.61
N LEU A 175 8.79 -5.37 -9.80
CA LEU A 175 9.51 -4.82 -8.66
C LEU A 175 11.01 -4.76 -9.01
N PRO A 176 11.79 -3.93 -8.32
CA PRO A 176 13.24 -4.00 -8.37
C PRO A 176 13.73 -5.41 -8.04
N ARG A 177 14.78 -5.90 -8.72
CA ARG A 177 15.33 -7.25 -8.51
C ARG A 177 15.78 -7.52 -7.07
N SER A 178 16.08 -6.48 -6.30
CA SER A 178 16.44 -6.60 -4.88
C SER A 178 15.26 -6.84 -3.95
N ALA A 179 14.02 -6.70 -4.41
CA ALA A 179 12.84 -6.93 -3.60
C ALA A 179 12.74 -8.42 -3.22
N GLN A 180 12.77 -8.73 -1.92
CA GLN A 180 12.53 -10.08 -1.44
C GLN A 180 11.05 -10.33 -1.15
N ARG A 181 10.33 -9.26 -0.79
CA ARG A 181 8.94 -9.31 -0.34
C ARG A 181 8.24 -8.05 -0.76
N PHE A 182 6.93 -8.14 -0.88
CA PHE A 182 6.10 -6.97 -1.09
C PHE A 182 4.70 -7.20 -0.51
N SER A 183 3.99 -6.09 -0.31
CA SER A 183 2.57 -6.08 -0.02
C SER A 183 1.90 -4.95 -0.77
N VAL A 184 0.63 -5.18 -1.07
CA VAL A 184 -0.29 -4.15 -1.56
C VAL A 184 -0.94 -3.49 -0.35
N VAL A 185 -1.20 -2.19 -0.43
CA VAL A 185 -1.92 -1.43 0.59
C VAL A 185 -3.30 -1.09 0.04
N LEU A 186 -4.34 -1.57 0.71
CA LEU A 186 -5.75 -1.40 0.38
C LEU A 186 -6.49 -0.67 1.51
N PRO A 187 -7.31 0.36 1.21
CA PRO A 187 -8.18 1.05 2.16
C PRO A 187 -8.90 0.07 3.07
N GLN A 188 -9.08 0.41 4.34
CA GLN A 188 -9.87 -0.41 5.26
C GLN A 188 -11.29 -0.57 4.73
N ASP A 189 -11.74 -1.81 4.59
CA ASP A 189 -13.14 -2.12 4.30
C ASP A 189 -13.87 -2.41 5.63
N PRO A 190 -14.90 -1.62 5.99
CA PRO A 190 -15.72 -1.87 7.17
C PRO A 190 -16.42 -3.23 7.16
N GLN A 191 -16.59 -3.86 6.00
CA GLN A 191 -17.33 -5.11 5.84
C GLN A 191 -16.47 -6.39 5.91
N GLY A 192 -15.15 -6.29 5.95
CA GLY A 192 -14.27 -7.45 6.07
C GLY A 192 -12.87 -7.23 5.52
N GLY A 193 -11.93 -8.13 5.87
CA GLY A 193 -10.57 -8.08 5.36
C GLY A 193 -10.47 -8.48 3.89
N HIS A 194 -9.56 -7.85 3.16
CA HIS A 194 -9.24 -8.22 1.78
C HIS A 194 -8.45 -9.52 1.74
N SER A 195 -8.84 -10.44 0.86
CA SER A 195 -8.09 -11.68 0.63
C SER A 195 -7.35 -11.61 -0.69
N SER A 196 -6.03 -11.77 -0.62
CA SER A 196 -5.18 -11.83 -1.79
C SER A 196 -4.06 -12.85 -1.64
N THR A 197 -3.58 -13.34 -2.78
CA THR A 197 -2.35 -14.13 -2.87
C THR A 197 -1.43 -13.47 -3.88
N SER A 198 -0.13 -13.68 -3.76
CA SER A 198 0.85 -13.08 -4.65
C SER A 198 1.86 -14.10 -5.16
N ALA A 199 2.41 -13.83 -6.34
CA ALA A 199 3.47 -14.60 -6.94
C ALA A 199 4.56 -13.67 -7.47
N GLN A 200 5.81 -14.12 -7.42
CA GLN A 200 6.97 -13.40 -7.94
C GLN A 200 7.82 -14.33 -8.79
N SER A 201 8.48 -13.79 -9.82
CA SER A 201 9.49 -14.52 -10.59
C SER A 201 10.57 -13.57 -11.07
N ALA A 202 11.83 -14.00 -11.02
CA ALA A 202 12.93 -13.25 -11.59
C ALA A 202 12.73 -13.06 -13.11
N LEU A 203 13.16 -11.91 -13.64
CA LEU A 203 13.32 -11.64 -15.07
C LEU A 203 14.83 -11.72 -15.38
N PRO A 204 15.35 -12.86 -15.88
CA PRO A 204 16.79 -13.05 -16.08
C PRO A 204 17.38 -11.97 -16.99
N GLY A 205 18.57 -11.47 -16.66
CA GLY A 205 19.23 -10.43 -17.44
C GLY A 205 18.61 -9.02 -17.32
N SER A 206 17.56 -8.85 -16.51
CA SER A 206 16.95 -7.55 -16.24
C SER A 206 17.28 -7.03 -14.82
N PRO A 207 17.07 -5.72 -14.54
CA PRO A 207 17.12 -5.16 -13.19
C PRO A 207 15.81 -5.40 -12.40
N TRP A 208 14.87 -6.17 -12.97
CA TRP A 208 13.52 -6.33 -12.48
C TRP A 208 13.22 -7.78 -12.06
N GLN A 209 12.14 -7.94 -11.33
CA GLN A 209 11.43 -9.20 -11.16
C GLN A 209 9.94 -8.96 -11.40
N ALA A 210 9.28 -9.93 -12.00
CA ALA A 210 7.85 -9.90 -12.23
C ALA A 210 7.10 -10.21 -10.93
N PHE A 211 5.94 -9.59 -10.75
CA PHE A 211 5.00 -9.96 -9.70
C PHE A 211 3.57 -9.94 -10.22
N GLY A 212 2.71 -10.67 -9.51
CA GLY A 212 1.27 -10.65 -9.69
C GLY A 212 0.59 -10.77 -8.33
N VAL A 213 -0.54 -10.09 -8.16
CA VAL A 213 -1.41 -10.26 -7.00
C VAL A 213 -2.80 -10.58 -7.49
N PHE A 214 -3.38 -11.61 -6.89
CA PHE A 214 -4.70 -12.14 -7.20
C PHE A 214 -5.62 -11.81 -6.03
N PHE A 215 -6.72 -11.13 -6.30
CA PHE A 215 -7.69 -10.68 -5.32
C PHE A 215 -8.96 -11.50 -5.43
N ALA A 216 -9.55 -11.83 -4.28
CA ALA A 216 -10.87 -12.45 -4.24
C ALA A 216 -11.93 -11.53 -4.85
N ASP A 217 -11.92 -10.25 -4.48
CA ASP A 217 -12.79 -9.21 -5.02
C ASP A 217 -12.06 -8.38 -6.09
N GLY A 218 -12.65 -8.29 -7.29
CA GLY A 218 -12.12 -7.46 -8.38
C GLY A 218 -12.12 -5.96 -8.04
N GLY A 219 -13.03 -5.53 -7.16
CA GLY A 219 -13.09 -4.15 -6.67
C GLY A 219 -11.90 -3.76 -5.79
N ASP A 220 -11.10 -4.71 -5.29
CA ASP A 220 -9.88 -4.42 -4.54
C ASP A 220 -8.82 -3.75 -5.40
N VAL A 221 -8.73 -4.14 -6.68
CA VAL A 221 -7.68 -3.65 -7.58
C VAL A 221 -7.73 -2.13 -7.77
N ASP A 222 -8.93 -1.57 -7.89
CA ASP A 222 -9.13 -0.12 -8.08
C ASP A 222 -8.92 0.67 -6.78
N ARG A 223 -8.88 -0.02 -5.63
CA ARG A 223 -8.72 0.60 -4.31
C ARG A 223 -7.25 0.70 -3.87
N ILE A 224 -6.32 0.07 -4.58
CA ILE A 224 -4.90 0.04 -4.20
C ILE A 224 -4.33 1.46 -4.06
N VAL A 225 -3.80 1.78 -2.88
CA VAL A 225 -3.20 3.09 -2.61
C VAL A 225 -1.67 3.07 -2.67
N ASP A 226 -1.05 1.93 -2.37
CA ASP A 226 0.41 1.79 -2.37
C ASP A 226 0.85 0.33 -2.58
N ILE A 227 2.12 0.16 -2.93
CA ILE A 227 2.84 -1.11 -2.92
C ILE A 227 4.11 -0.91 -2.11
N LEU A 228 4.23 -1.63 -1.00
CA LEU A 228 5.40 -1.58 -0.13
C LEU A 228 6.25 -2.82 -0.39
N TRP A 229 7.56 -2.67 -0.52
CA TRP A 229 8.44 -3.81 -0.73
C TRP A 229 9.71 -3.73 0.12
N GLN A 230 10.26 -4.88 0.48
CA GLN A 230 11.43 -5.01 1.32
C GLN A 230 12.62 -5.55 0.52
N ASP A 231 13.78 -4.90 0.62
CA ASP A 231 15.01 -5.36 -0.01
C ASP A 231 15.74 -6.43 0.83
N THR A 232 16.79 -7.01 0.25
CA THR A 232 17.63 -8.03 0.92
C THR A 232 18.32 -7.57 2.22
N SER A 233 18.46 -6.25 2.43
CA SER A 233 19.01 -5.67 3.66
C SER A 233 17.94 -5.35 4.72
N GLY A 234 16.68 -5.61 4.37
CA GLY A 234 15.52 -5.32 5.21
C GLY A 234 15.02 -3.88 5.08
N ARG A 235 15.57 -3.03 4.21
CA ARG A 235 15.01 -1.69 3.96
C ARG A 235 13.69 -1.82 3.22
N ILE A 236 12.78 -0.89 3.50
CA ILE A 236 11.42 -0.92 2.95
C ILE A 236 11.24 0.31 2.08
N PHE A 237 10.59 0.15 0.94
CA PHE A 237 10.36 1.20 -0.03
C PHE A 237 8.89 1.25 -0.44
N ASP A 238 8.41 2.43 -0.80
CA ASP A 238 7.09 2.64 -1.39
C ASP A 238 7.10 2.38 -2.91
N LYS A 239 5.92 2.46 -3.53
CA LYS A 239 5.75 2.24 -4.97
C LYS A 239 6.58 3.18 -5.85
N ASP A 240 6.93 4.37 -5.33
CA ASP A 240 7.73 5.38 -6.03
C ASP A 240 9.24 5.15 -5.80
N GLY A 241 9.62 4.16 -5.00
CA GLY A 241 10.99 3.82 -4.65
C GLY A 241 11.58 4.66 -3.53
N SER A 242 10.75 5.39 -2.77
CA SER A 242 11.20 6.16 -1.60
C SER A 242 11.31 5.25 -0.40
N GLU A 243 12.39 5.39 0.38
CA GLU A 243 12.58 4.59 1.59
C GLU A 243 11.56 4.96 2.68
N VAL A 244 10.95 3.94 3.26
CA VAL A 244 9.95 4.04 4.32
C VAL A 244 10.65 3.85 5.67
N PRO A 245 10.43 4.75 6.65
CA PRO A 245 10.93 4.57 8.01
C PRO A 245 10.57 3.21 8.59
N SER A 246 11.57 2.47 9.06
CA SER A 246 11.38 1.12 9.60
C SER A 246 12.40 0.77 10.67
N VAL A 247 12.10 -0.24 11.49
CA VAL A 247 12.97 -0.73 12.54
C VAL A 247 12.88 -2.25 12.68
N SER A 248 14.05 -2.88 12.80
CA SER A 248 14.16 -4.30 13.17
C SER A 248 13.96 -4.43 14.67
N LEU A 249 13.06 -5.33 15.09
CA LEU A 249 12.75 -5.53 16.51
C LEU A 249 13.78 -6.43 17.22
N GLY A 250 14.54 -7.23 16.45
CA GLY A 250 15.52 -8.17 17.01
C GLY A 250 14.89 -9.35 17.75
N ASP A 251 13.60 -9.58 17.51
CA ASP A 251 12.86 -10.73 18.00
C ASP A 251 13.16 -11.99 17.17
N LYS A 252 12.72 -13.15 17.67
CA LYS A 252 12.98 -14.45 17.02
C LYS A 252 12.34 -14.55 15.63
N ALA A 253 11.23 -13.86 15.41
CA ALA A 253 10.53 -13.81 14.12
C ALA A 253 11.20 -12.87 13.11
N GLY A 254 12.32 -12.22 13.45
CA GLY A 254 13.03 -11.30 12.54
C GLY A 254 12.13 -10.17 12.06
N SER A 255 11.26 -9.69 12.94
CA SER A 255 10.21 -8.73 12.62
C SER A 255 10.78 -7.36 12.33
N ARG A 256 10.22 -6.72 11.31
CA ARG A 256 10.49 -5.34 10.98
C ARG A 256 9.21 -4.55 10.88
N VAL A 257 9.06 -3.57 11.77
CA VAL A 257 7.93 -2.64 11.76
C VAL A 257 8.28 -1.44 10.90
N TYR A 258 7.31 -0.98 10.11
CA TYR A 258 7.46 0.19 9.25
C TYR A 258 6.32 1.18 9.46
N LEU A 259 6.58 2.43 9.09
CA LEU A 259 5.63 3.53 9.15
C LEU A 259 5.55 4.24 7.79
N ALA A 260 4.56 3.85 6.99
CA ALA A 260 4.33 4.40 5.66
C ALA A 260 3.31 5.55 5.74
N GLN A 261 3.76 6.73 6.17
CA GLN A 261 2.90 7.90 6.36
C GLN A 261 2.16 8.33 5.09
N ARG A 262 2.78 8.20 3.91
CA ARG A 262 2.15 8.52 2.61
C ARG A 262 0.98 7.61 2.30
N ALA A 263 1.14 6.32 2.61
CA ALA A 263 0.10 5.29 2.49
C ALA A 263 -0.92 5.35 3.64
N GLY A 264 -0.59 6.01 4.75
CA GLY A 264 -1.46 6.12 5.92
C GLY A 264 -1.49 4.85 6.77
N VAL A 265 -0.43 4.03 6.74
CA VAL A 265 -0.39 2.75 7.47
C VAL A 265 0.88 2.56 8.30
N MET A 266 0.76 1.80 9.38
CA MET A 266 1.87 1.08 10.00
C MET A 266 1.75 -0.39 9.65
N GLY A 267 2.87 -1.11 9.59
CA GLY A 267 2.80 -2.55 9.37
C GLY A 267 4.06 -3.27 9.79
N ILE A 268 4.06 -4.58 9.54
CA ILE A 268 5.13 -5.48 9.90
C ILE A 268 5.45 -6.42 8.73
N PHE A 269 6.73 -6.65 8.50
CA PHE A 269 7.23 -7.80 7.75
C PHE A 269 7.89 -8.77 8.75
N THR A 270 7.56 -10.06 8.66
CA THR A 270 8.17 -11.11 9.49
C THR A 270 9.09 -12.00 8.66
N ALA A 271 10.04 -12.70 9.27
CA ALA A 271 11.01 -13.57 8.59
C ALA A 271 10.35 -14.72 7.81
N ASP A 272 9.10 -15.07 8.10
CA ASP A 272 8.37 -16.12 7.37
C ASP A 272 7.66 -15.60 6.11
N GLY A 273 7.81 -14.31 5.80
CA GLY A 273 7.26 -13.68 4.60
C GLY A 273 5.89 -13.04 4.82
N ASP A 274 5.29 -13.22 5.98
CA ASP A 274 4.00 -12.61 6.27
C ASP A 274 4.12 -11.11 6.44
N HIS A 275 3.06 -10.45 5.98
CA HIS A 275 2.85 -9.02 6.08
C HIS A 275 1.49 -8.74 6.70
N THR A 276 1.43 -7.73 7.55
CA THR A 276 0.17 -7.20 8.07
C THR A 276 0.33 -5.71 8.33
N SER A 277 -0.73 -4.95 8.09
CA SER A 277 -0.75 -3.51 8.33
C SER A 277 -2.03 -3.05 9.01
N SER A 278 -1.94 -1.95 9.74
CA SER A 278 -3.05 -1.20 10.31
C SER A 278 -2.99 0.24 9.85
N TRP A 279 -4.16 0.86 9.71
CA TRP A 279 -4.31 2.26 9.37
C TRP A 279 -3.85 3.18 10.50
N LEU A 280 -3.30 4.34 10.12
CA LEU A 280 -2.87 5.37 11.06
C LEU A 280 -4.04 6.21 11.58
N ASP A 281 -5.05 6.40 10.75
CA ASP A 281 -6.29 7.07 11.11
C ASP A 281 -7.44 6.07 10.93
N ASP A 282 -8.06 5.65 12.03
CA ASP A 282 -9.28 4.83 11.97
C ASP A 282 -10.50 5.76 11.85
N THR A 283 -11.25 5.63 10.77
CA THR A 283 -12.41 6.48 10.44
C THR A 283 -13.67 6.19 11.26
N ASP A 284 -13.67 5.16 12.11
CA ASP A 284 -14.83 4.74 12.91
C ASP A 284 -15.11 5.61 14.16
N GLY A 285 -14.82 6.91 14.08
CA GLY A 285 -15.30 7.91 15.04
C GLY A 285 -14.65 7.90 16.44
N ALA A 286 -13.84 6.89 16.76
CA ALA A 286 -12.90 6.92 17.85
C ALA A 286 -11.50 7.13 17.26
N ALA A 287 -10.99 8.36 17.33
CA ALA A 287 -9.59 8.64 17.02
C ALA A 287 -8.70 7.74 17.89
N ARG A 288 -8.29 6.58 17.35
CA ARG A 288 -7.21 5.79 17.91
C ARG A 288 -5.96 6.64 17.71
N LEU A 289 -5.63 7.46 18.71
CA LEU A 289 -4.42 8.30 18.75
C LEU A 289 -3.13 7.47 18.61
N HIS A 290 -3.25 6.14 18.69
CA HIS A 290 -2.16 5.18 18.64
C HIS A 290 -2.59 3.99 17.76
N PRO A 291 -2.16 3.95 16.49
CA PRO A 291 -2.33 2.80 15.61
C PRO A 291 -1.75 1.53 16.26
N VAL A 292 -2.46 0.41 16.14
CA VAL A 292 -2.11 -0.88 16.74
C VAL A 292 -2.09 -1.99 15.70
N LEU A 293 -1.10 -2.87 15.81
CA LEU A 293 -1.08 -4.19 15.21
C LEU A 293 -1.27 -5.20 16.35
N ASP A 294 -2.37 -5.93 16.35
CA ASP A 294 -2.59 -7.07 17.24
C ASP A 294 -2.86 -8.29 16.38
N ILE A 295 -1.82 -9.10 16.20
CA ILE A 295 -1.76 -10.17 15.22
C ILE A 295 -1.64 -11.48 15.96
N GLY A 296 -2.51 -12.43 15.65
CA GLY A 296 -2.49 -13.77 16.23
C GLY A 296 -2.33 -14.85 15.18
N ARG A 297 -1.52 -15.87 15.47
CA ARG A 297 -1.33 -17.05 14.62
C ARG A 297 -1.41 -18.33 15.43
N GLY A 298 -2.03 -19.34 14.86
CA GLY A 298 -2.16 -20.65 15.48
C GLY A 298 -3.60 -21.14 15.49
N SER A 299 -3.93 -21.92 16.51
CA SER A 299 -5.25 -22.55 16.63
C SER A 299 -6.09 -21.89 17.71
N ALA A 300 -7.38 -22.23 17.77
CA ALA A 300 -8.24 -21.80 18.86
C ALA A 300 -7.76 -22.29 20.25
N ALA A 301 -6.96 -23.38 20.30
CA ALA A 301 -6.43 -23.91 21.55
C ALA A 301 -5.18 -23.14 22.04
N THR A 302 -4.32 -22.71 21.13
CA THR A 302 -3.11 -21.94 21.44
C THR A 302 -2.72 -21.10 20.23
N MET A 303 -2.53 -19.81 20.49
CA MET A 303 -2.17 -18.79 19.52
C MET A 303 -0.92 -18.06 20.00
N ASP A 304 0.08 -17.95 19.12
CA ASP A 304 1.22 -17.05 19.28
C ASP A 304 0.83 -15.70 18.69
N GLY A 305 1.01 -14.65 19.48
CA GLY A 305 0.55 -13.32 19.18
C GLY A 305 1.67 -12.30 19.19
N PHE A 306 1.52 -11.28 18.37
CA PHE A 306 2.39 -10.13 18.30
C PHE A 306 1.56 -8.87 18.46
N PHE A 307 1.94 -8.04 19.43
CA PHE A 307 1.36 -6.73 19.64
C PHE A 307 2.38 -5.64 19.33
N ALA A 308 1.95 -4.61 18.61
CA ALA A 308 2.72 -3.39 18.40
C ALA A 308 1.80 -2.16 18.37
N MET A 309 2.25 -1.06 18.96
CA MET A 309 1.55 0.21 18.98
C MET A 309 2.51 1.36 18.73
N LEU A 310 2.10 2.36 17.95
CA LEU A 310 2.89 3.58 17.79
C LEU A 310 2.79 4.49 19.01
N VAL A 311 3.96 4.90 19.50
CA VAL A 311 4.13 5.87 20.58
C VAL A 311 5.17 6.93 20.17
N PRO A 312 5.17 8.13 20.77
CA PRO A 312 6.20 9.12 20.50
C PRO A 312 7.61 8.60 20.78
N ALA A 313 8.58 8.96 19.94
CA ALA A 313 9.99 8.64 20.20
C ALA A 313 10.45 9.24 21.55
N GLY A 314 11.28 8.51 22.28
CA GLY A 314 11.70 8.87 23.64
C GLY A 314 10.75 8.42 24.76
N SER A 315 9.64 7.76 24.41
CA SER A 315 8.76 7.11 25.39
C SER A 315 9.48 5.98 26.14
N SER A 316 9.09 5.74 27.39
CA SER A 316 9.73 4.76 28.29
C SER A 316 8.71 4.05 29.19
N LYS A 317 9.19 3.08 29.98
CA LYS A 317 8.41 2.32 30.98
C LYS A 317 7.09 1.75 30.41
N PRO A 318 7.15 1.01 29.30
CA PRO A 318 5.95 0.37 28.76
C PRO A 318 5.39 -0.64 29.76
N GLN A 319 4.07 -0.73 29.83
CA GLN A 319 3.37 -1.75 30.58
C GLN A 319 2.16 -2.21 29.78
N LEU A 320 1.98 -3.53 29.73
CA LEU A 320 0.84 -4.18 29.12
C LEU A 320 0.09 -4.95 30.20
N THR A 321 -1.22 -4.77 30.26
CA THR A 321 -2.09 -5.56 31.15
C THR A 321 -2.80 -6.61 30.30
N PRO A 322 -2.42 -7.90 30.43
CA PRO A 322 -3.02 -8.99 29.66
C PRO A 322 -4.55 -9.03 29.82
N GLY A 323 -5.25 -9.32 28.73
CA GLY A 323 -6.67 -9.67 28.78
C GLY A 323 -6.89 -11.10 29.27
N ALA A 324 -8.15 -11.46 29.53
CA ALA A 324 -8.51 -12.75 30.13
C ALA A 324 -8.09 -13.98 29.31
N LYS A 325 -7.81 -13.81 28.02
CA LYS A 325 -7.42 -14.88 27.08
C LYS A 325 -5.91 -15.01 26.88
N VAL A 326 -5.13 -14.03 27.30
CA VAL A 326 -3.66 -14.07 27.20
C VAL A 326 -3.11 -14.95 28.31
N LEU A 327 -2.40 -16.01 27.92
CA LEU A 327 -1.79 -17.00 28.80
C LEU A 327 -0.44 -16.51 29.34
N GLY A 328 0.29 -15.72 28.54
CA GLY A 328 1.57 -15.13 28.92
C GLY A 328 2.00 -14.10 27.89
N ALA A 329 2.78 -13.11 28.32
CA ALA A 329 3.34 -12.07 27.47
C ALA A 329 4.78 -11.78 27.87
N ASP A 330 5.62 -11.48 26.90
CA ASP A 330 6.97 -10.98 27.13
C ASP A 330 6.90 -9.57 27.76
N ASP A 331 7.99 -9.17 28.42
CA ASP A 331 8.13 -7.80 28.90
C ASP A 331 8.08 -6.82 27.70
N PRO A 332 7.18 -5.82 27.72
CA PRO A 332 7.02 -4.94 26.58
C PRO A 332 8.26 -4.06 26.39
N THR A 333 8.59 -3.80 25.13
CA THR A 333 9.75 -3.01 24.74
C THR A 333 9.31 -1.81 23.89
N ILE A 334 10.01 -0.68 24.01
CA ILE A 334 9.84 0.46 23.11
C ILE A 334 11.09 0.60 22.24
N THR A 335 10.91 0.51 20.93
CA THR A 335 12.00 0.61 19.95
C THR A 335 11.78 1.82 19.03
N PRO A 336 12.69 2.80 18.98
CA PRO A 336 12.56 3.96 18.09
C PRO A 336 12.50 3.56 16.62
N ILE A 337 11.66 4.24 15.83
CA ILE A 337 11.63 4.11 14.36
C ILE A 337 12.45 5.27 13.78
N PRO A 338 13.68 5.03 13.29
CA PRO A 338 14.56 6.08 12.81
C PRO A 338 13.90 6.96 11.74
N GLY A 339 14.12 8.27 11.81
CA GLY A 339 13.63 9.23 10.82
C GLY A 339 12.13 9.57 10.90
N SER A 340 11.37 9.02 11.86
CA SER A 340 9.90 9.22 11.92
C SER A 340 9.40 10.08 13.09
N GLY A 341 10.22 10.33 14.11
CA GLY A 341 9.77 10.92 15.38
C GLY A 341 8.87 10.00 16.23
N GLN A 342 8.65 8.75 15.79
CA GLN A 342 7.85 7.73 16.46
C GLN A 342 8.73 6.58 16.96
N ALA A 343 8.17 5.77 17.84
CA ALA A 343 8.68 4.50 18.30
C ALA A 343 7.56 3.47 18.30
N VAL A 344 7.91 2.19 18.34
CA VAL A 344 6.97 1.09 18.46
C VAL A 344 7.09 0.50 19.87
N LEU A 345 5.97 0.50 20.61
CA LEU A 345 5.80 -0.29 21.83
C LEU A 345 5.29 -1.67 21.42
N TRP A 346 6.02 -2.73 21.73
CA TRP A 346 5.67 -4.09 21.27
C TRP A 346 5.96 -5.18 22.29
N ALA A 347 5.30 -6.31 22.12
CA ALA A 347 5.53 -7.54 22.87
C ALA A 347 5.02 -8.76 22.08
N HIS A 348 5.64 -9.91 22.30
CA HIS A 348 5.04 -11.20 21.95
C HIS A 348 4.16 -11.70 23.09
N TYR A 349 3.13 -12.45 22.76
CA TYR A 349 2.25 -13.07 23.74
C TYR A 349 1.73 -14.42 23.27
N THR A 350 1.16 -15.19 24.19
CA THR A 350 0.44 -16.43 23.89
C THR A 350 -1.00 -16.26 24.39
N ALA A 351 -1.98 -16.79 23.66
CA ALA A 351 -3.38 -16.65 24.01
C ALA A 351 -4.23 -17.87 23.63
N THR A 352 -5.46 -17.91 24.14
CA THR A 352 -6.49 -18.89 23.80
C THR A 352 -7.63 -18.25 23.00
N GLY A 353 -8.11 -18.96 21.98
CA GLY A 353 -9.21 -18.53 21.11
C GLY A 353 -8.81 -17.57 19.99
N THR A 354 -9.61 -17.55 18.91
CA THR A 354 -9.43 -16.71 17.72
C THR A 354 -10.31 -15.46 17.74
N SER A 355 -10.72 -14.98 18.93
CA SER A 355 -11.72 -13.91 19.01
C SER A 355 -11.15 -12.53 18.71
N SER A 356 -11.97 -11.66 18.11
CA SER A 356 -11.72 -10.26 17.82
C SER A 356 -11.54 -9.32 19.04
N ALA A 357 -11.45 -9.86 20.26
CA ALA A 357 -11.25 -9.05 21.45
C ALA A 357 -9.78 -8.61 21.57
N PRO A 358 -9.49 -7.35 21.98
CA PRO A 358 -8.12 -6.89 22.17
C PRO A 358 -7.35 -7.78 23.14
N SER A 359 -6.11 -8.12 22.80
CA SER A 359 -5.26 -9.00 23.61
C SER A 359 -4.90 -8.39 24.96
N PHE A 360 -4.86 -7.06 25.04
CA PHE A 360 -4.52 -6.29 26.23
C PHE A 360 -5.67 -5.38 26.63
N THR A 361 -5.95 -5.28 27.92
CA THR A 361 -7.03 -4.44 28.45
C THR A 361 -6.55 -3.04 28.82
N THR A 362 -5.24 -2.88 29.02
CA THR A 362 -4.61 -1.60 29.30
C THR A 362 -3.19 -1.62 28.75
N ILE A 363 -2.82 -0.53 28.10
CA ILE A 363 -1.46 -0.23 27.66
C ILE A 363 -1.06 1.09 28.31
N SER A 364 0.11 1.17 28.93
CA SER A 364 0.63 2.44 29.47
C SER A 364 2.12 2.61 29.20
N TRP A 365 2.53 3.87 29.17
CA TRP A 365 3.93 4.28 29.01
C TRP A 365 4.13 5.66 29.64
N VAL A 366 5.38 6.11 29.68
CA VAL A 366 5.75 7.49 30.03
C VAL A 366 6.24 8.17 28.76
N GLY A 367 5.62 9.29 28.39
CA GLY A 367 5.99 10.08 27.22
C GLY A 367 7.39 10.71 27.35
N PRO A 368 7.93 11.27 26.25
CA PRO A 368 9.25 11.90 26.25
C PRO A 368 9.36 13.11 27.18
N ASP A 369 8.23 13.74 27.52
CA ASP A 369 8.11 14.85 28.47
C ASP A 369 7.96 14.38 29.94
N GLY A 370 7.94 13.07 30.18
CA GLY A 370 7.72 12.48 31.51
C GLY A 370 6.25 12.29 31.87
N THR A 371 5.31 12.65 31.00
CA THR A 371 3.88 12.52 31.26
C THR A 371 3.43 11.06 31.12
N PRO A 372 2.78 10.46 32.13
CA PRO A 372 2.20 9.13 32.00
C PRO A 372 1.05 9.13 30.98
N ALA A 373 1.03 8.14 30.10
CA ALA A 373 -0.02 7.91 29.12
C ALA A 373 -0.60 6.51 29.27
N ARG A 374 -1.89 6.37 28.96
CA ARG A 374 -2.63 5.12 29.10
C ARG A 374 -3.73 5.01 28.05
N VAL A 375 -3.85 3.83 27.46
CA VAL A 375 -4.91 3.43 26.55
C VAL A 375 -5.64 2.22 27.15
N THR A 376 -6.97 2.27 27.19
CA THR A 376 -7.83 1.20 27.73
C THR A 376 -8.76 0.59 26.70
N LYS A 377 -8.80 1.16 25.48
CA LYS A 377 -9.48 0.65 24.30
C LYS A 377 -8.63 1.01 23.09
N TYR A 378 -8.26 0.02 22.29
CA TYR A 378 -7.47 0.18 21.08
C TYR A 378 -7.96 -0.76 20.01
#